data_AF-C3YPP6-F1
#
_entry.id   AF-C3YPP6-F1
#
_cell.length_a   1.000
_cell.length_b   1.000
_cell.length_c   1.000
_cell.angle_alpha   90.00
_cell.angle_beta   90.00
_cell.angle_gamma   90.00
#
_symmetry.space_group_name_H-M   'P 1'
#
loop_
_entity.id
_entity.type
_entity.pdbx_description
1 polymer ?
#
loop_
_entity_poly.entity_id
_entity_poly.type
_entity_poly.pdbx_seq_one_letter_code
_entity_poly.pdbx_strand_id
1 'polypeptide(L)'
;MWRLGTFVLALCALLDCGVGAATIRQDAAGCTARGNPVYSVVFKGEWTKSKFPKQYPRRRPPAQWSTLAGRVHNNAHFMWSQGQLATPGVRLFAEEGKTVWLMNEGKFIPDVESQFLAPRVGRGVGSTAANITVNNKYPLVSFMVRLVPSPDWFTGVSSLSLCEDGQWKDEVHVDL
;
A
#
# COMPACT_ATOMS: atom_id res chain seq x y z
N MET A 1 -6.26 31.90 26.45
CA MET A 1 -6.61 32.93 25.44
C MET A 1 -6.65 32.24 24.09
N TRP A 2 -7.70 32.18 23.28
CA TRP A 2 -9.16 32.47 23.36
C TRP A 2 -9.80 31.55 22.29
N ARG A 3 -11.07 31.11 22.31
CA ARG A 3 -12.28 31.34 23.13
C ARG A 3 -13.06 30.00 23.19
N LEU A 4 -14.03 29.88 24.11
CA LEU A 4 -15.06 28.83 24.04
C LEU A 4 -16.21 29.29 23.12
N GLY A 5 -16.81 28.36 22.38
CA GLY A 5 -18.00 28.58 21.56
C GLY A 5 -19.04 27.49 21.82
N THR A 6 -20.00 27.78 22.69
CA THR A 6 -21.11 26.87 23.04
C THR A 6 -22.36 27.30 22.27
N PHE A 7 -22.95 26.43 21.44
CA PHE A 7 -24.28 26.69 20.87
C PHE A 7 -25.16 25.42 20.80
N VAL A 8 -26.12 25.40 21.73
CA VAL A 8 -27.52 24.91 21.62
C VAL A 8 -27.78 23.56 20.93
N LEU A 9 -28.20 22.59 21.76
CA LEU A 9 -29.01 21.45 21.35
C LEU A 9 -30.40 21.92 20.90
N ALA A 10 -30.77 21.66 19.64
CA ALA A 10 -32.14 21.74 19.17
C ALA A 10 -32.77 20.35 19.15
N LEU A 11 -33.68 20.07 20.08
CA LEU A 11 -34.53 18.87 20.05
C LEU A 11 -35.63 19.09 19.00
N CYS A 12 -35.63 18.31 17.93
CA CYS A 12 -36.76 18.26 16.99
C CYS A 12 -37.42 16.88 17.10
N ALA A 13 -38.68 16.84 17.51
CA ALA A 13 -39.40 15.59 17.77
C ALA A 13 -40.13 15.10 16.51
N LEU A 14 -39.92 13.81 16.21
CA LEU A 14 -40.79 12.88 15.49
C LEU A 14 -41.73 13.43 14.39
N LEU A 15 -41.40 13.12 13.14
CA LEU A 15 -42.40 12.72 12.15
C LEU A 15 -41.84 11.53 11.36
N ASP A 16 -42.60 10.45 11.32
CA ASP A 16 -42.20 9.18 10.71
C ASP A 16 -42.56 9.18 9.21
N CYS A 17 -41.60 8.85 8.36
CA CYS A 17 -41.86 8.41 7.00
C CYS A 17 -40.65 7.59 6.53
N GLY A 18 -40.90 6.31 6.22
CA GLY A 18 -39.83 5.34 5.95
C GLY A 18 -38.93 5.73 4.78
N VAL A 19 -37.74 6.26 5.10
CA VAL A 19 -36.60 6.15 4.21
C VAL A 19 -36.00 4.78 4.50
N GLY A 20 -36.19 3.85 3.56
CA GLY A 20 -35.49 2.58 3.62
C GLY A 20 -34.00 2.87 3.77
N ALA A 21 -33.40 2.39 4.87
CA ALA A 21 -31.95 2.36 4.99
C ALA A 21 -31.45 1.36 3.95
N ALA A 22 -31.32 1.83 2.72
CA ALA A 22 -30.23 1.43 1.85
C ALA A 22 -28.96 1.74 2.62
N THR A 23 -28.59 0.82 3.51
CA THR A 23 -27.21 0.55 3.76
C THR A 23 -26.60 0.40 2.39
N ILE A 24 -25.86 1.42 1.96
CA ILE A 24 -24.80 1.21 1.01
C ILE A 24 -23.78 0.35 1.76
N ARG A 25 -24.10 -0.96 1.81
CA ARG A 25 -23.13 -1.92 1.31
C ARG A 25 -22.66 -1.33 -0.01
N GLN A 26 -21.51 -0.69 0.04
CA GLN A 26 -20.54 -0.97 -1.00
C GLN A 26 -20.37 -2.48 -0.90
N ASP A 27 -21.18 -3.21 -1.67
CA ASP A 27 -20.98 -4.62 -1.83
C ASP A 27 -19.52 -4.77 -2.23
N ALA A 28 -18.88 -5.81 -1.72
CA ALA A 28 -17.64 -6.30 -2.29
C ALA A 28 -17.94 -6.93 -3.66
N ALA A 29 -18.51 -6.12 -4.56
CA ALA A 29 -18.62 -6.35 -5.98
C ALA A 29 -17.17 -6.46 -6.47
N GLY A 30 -16.69 -7.69 -6.51
CA GLY A 30 -15.39 -8.02 -7.06
C GLY A 30 -15.26 -7.40 -8.45
N CYS A 31 -14.04 -7.02 -8.82
CA CYS A 31 -13.79 -6.33 -10.07
C CYS A 31 -14.48 -7.05 -11.25
N THR A 32 -15.25 -6.30 -12.04
CA THR A 32 -15.94 -6.79 -13.23
C THR A 32 -15.23 -6.43 -14.53
N ALA A 33 -14.08 -5.73 -14.44
CA ALA A 33 -13.27 -5.36 -15.58
C ALA A 33 -12.80 -6.59 -16.36
N ARG A 34 -12.70 -6.45 -17.69
CA ARG A 34 -12.35 -7.54 -18.60
C ARG A 34 -10.87 -7.51 -18.97
N GLY A 35 -10.33 -8.67 -19.28
CA GLY A 35 -8.92 -8.84 -19.65
C GLY A 35 -7.96 -8.75 -18.46
N ASN A 36 -6.70 -9.08 -18.75
CA ASN A 36 -5.64 -9.20 -17.75
C ASN A 36 -4.50 -8.21 -18.09
N PRO A 37 -4.66 -6.91 -17.79
CA PRO A 37 -3.68 -5.89 -18.15
C PRO A 37 -2.35 -6.07 -17.40
N VAL A 38 -1.28 -5.61 -18.03
CA VAL A 38 0.07 -5.56 -17.46
C VAL A 38 0.37 -4.12 -17.05
N TYR A 39 0.63 -3.90 -15.77
CA TYR A 39 1.05 -2.62 -15.21
C TYR A 39 2.55 -2.61 -14.94
N SER A 40 3.18 -1.44 -15.01
CA SER A 40 4.54 -1.22 -14.51
C SER A 40 4.47 -0.47 -13.18
N VAL A 41 4.80 -1.16 -12.08
CA VAL A 41 4.89 -0.55 -10.74
C VAL A 41 6.22 0.18 -10.64
N VAL A 42 6.19 1.51 -10.76
CA VAL A 42 7.38 2.36 -10.70
C VAL A 42 7.52 3.00 -9.33
N PHE A 43 8.53 2.60 -8.56
CA PHE A 43 8.90 3.27 -7.32
C PHE A 43 9.92 4.39 -7.61
N LYS A 44 9.65 5.60 -7.09
CA LYS A 44 10.55 6.76 -7.15
C LYS A 44 10.96 7.14 -5.73
N GLY A 45 12.20 6.88 -5.37
CA GLY A 45 12.77 7.35 -4.10
C GLY A 45 13.11 8.83 -4.19
N GLU A 46 12.66 9.64 -3.23
CA GLU A 46 12.94 11.08 -3.15
C GLU A 46 13.63 11.51 -1.84
N TRP A 47 14.23 10.57 -1.12
CA TRP A 47 14.91 10.83 0.14
C TRP A 47 16.20 11.63 -0.10
N THR A 48 16.12 12.94 0.08
CA THR A 48 17.23 13.90 -0.10
C THR A 48 17.58 14.59 1.22
N LYS A 49 18.83 15.04 1.35
CA LYS A 49 19.25 15.89 2.49
C LYS A 49 18.51 17.24 2.50
N SER A 50 18.07 17.75 1.35
CA SER A 50 17.32 19.02 1.27
C SER A 50 15.90 18.87 1.79
N LYS A 51 15.13 17.86 1.34
CA LYS A 51 13.78 17.57 1.86
C LYS A 51 13.82 17.04 3.30
N PHE A 52 14.82 16.22 3.65
CA PHE A 52 14.91 15.53 4.94
C PHE A 52 16.30 15.76 5.60
N PRO A 53 16.56 16.94 6.17
CA PRO A 53 17.91 17.32 6.62
C PRO A 53 18.35 16.67 7.94
N LYS A 54 17.40 16.35 8.84
CA LYS A 54 17.69 15.83 10.18
C LYS A 54 18.30 14.43 10.08
N GLN A 55 19.55 14.30 10.53
CA GLN A 55 20.30 13.03 10.61
C GLN A 55 20.36 12.23 9.28
N TYR A 56 20.25 12.91 8.12
CA TYR A 56 20.31 12.26 6.80
C TYR A 56 21.54 11.35 6.65
N PRO A 57 21.39 10.02 6.44
CA PRO A 57 22.51 9.09 6.37
C PRO A 57 23.44 9.35 5.18
N ARG A 58 24.70 9.72 5.44
CA ARG A 58 25.69 10.04 4.38
C ARG A 58 26.72 8.93 4.14
N ARG A 59 26.98 8.07 5.13
CA ARG A 59 28.06 7.06 5.12
C ARG A 59 27.70 5.91 6.08
N ARG A 60 28.15 4.69 5.72
CA ARG A 60 28.10 3.46 6.54
C ARG A 60 26.72 3.06 7.10
N PRO A 61 25.70 2.77 6.26
CA PRO A 61 25.62 3.01 4.82
C PRO A 61 25.07 4.42 4.50
N PRO A 62 25.22 4.93 3.27
CA PRO A 62 24.47 6.10 2.82
C PRO A 62 22.98 5.78 2.72
N ALA A 63 22.14 6.83 2.75
CA ALA A 63 20.71 6.75 2.49
C ALA A 63 20.44 6.08 1.14
N GLN A 64 19.64 5.01 1.16
CA GLN A 64 19.27 4.17 0.02
C GLN A 64 17.98 3.40 0.34
N TRP A 65 17.49 2.62 -0.62
CA TRP A 65 16.28 1.81 -0.50
C TRP A 65 16.59 0.32 -0.68
N SER A 66 15.80 -0.55 -0.04
CA SER A 66 15.88 -2.00 -0.29
C SER A 66 15.42 -2.36 -1.71
N THR A 67 15.53 -3.65 -2.04
CA THR A 67 14.69 -4.27 -3.08
C THR A 67 13.22 -3.96 -2.75
N LEU A 68 12.40 -3.59 -3.73
CA LEU A 68 10.95 -3.54 -3.55
C LEU A 68 10.40 -4.97 -3.57
N ALA A 69 9.50 -5.31 -2.67
CA ALA A 69 8.78 -6.59 -2.68
C ALA A 69 7.27 -6.36 -2.63
N GLY A 70 6.50 -7.08 -3.44
CA GLY A 70 5.06 -6.90 -3.54
C GLY A 70 4.31 -8.11 -4.09
N ARG A 71 2.98 -7.99 -4.11
CA ARG A 71 2.01 -9.02 -4.50
C ARG A 71 0.84 -8.45 -5.28
N VAL A 72 0.32 -9.26 -6.19
CA VAL A 72 -1.02 -9.12 -6.76
C VAL A 72 -1.94 -10.09 -6.03
N HIS A 73 -3.05 -9.61 -5.49
CA HIS A 73 -3.93 -10.37 -4.61
C HIS A 73 -5.39 -9.91 -4.66
N ASN A 74 -6.26 -10.62 -3.93
CA ASN A 74 -7.65 -10.25 -3.73
C ASN A 74 -7.88 -9.66 -2.32
N ASN A 75 -9.14 -9.35 -2.00
CA ASN A 75 -9.55 -8.76 -0.71
C ASN A 75 -9.51 -9.71 0.50
N ALA A 76 -9.31 -11.02 0.31
CA ALA A 76 -9.13 -11.99 1.40
C ALA A 76 -7.67 -12.09 1.89
N HIS A 77 -6.71 -11.50 1.15
CA HIS A 77 -5.32 -11.39 1.56
C HIS A 77 -4.92 -9.94 1.88
N PHE A 78 -4.08 -9.74 2.89
CA PHE A 78 -3.34 -8.50 3.13
C PHE A 78 -1.86 -8.82 3.36
N MET A 79 -0.98 -8.04 2.74
CA MET A 79 0.48 -8.21 2.90
C MET A 79 0.99 -7.57 4.20
N TRP A 80 0.50 -6.38 4.50
CA TRP A 80 0.67 -5.62 5.73
C TRP A 80 -0.47 -4.59 5.80
N SER A 81 -0.79 -4.04 6.97
CA SER A 81 -1.81 -2.99 7.10
C SER A 81 -1.50 -2.06 8.28
N GLN A 82 -1.91 -0.80 8.20
CA GLN A 82 -1.68 0.17 9.27
C GLN A 82 -2.44 -0.22 10.54
N GLY A 83 -1.76 -0.14 11.70
CA GLY A 83 -2.33 -0.53 12.99
C GLY A 83 -2.44 -2.05 13.22
N GLN A 84 -2.05 -2.89 12.26
CA GLN A 84 -1.94 -4.34 12.43
C GLN A 84 -0.52 -4.76 12.82
N LEU A 85 -0.40 -5.92 13.47
CA LEU A 85 0.91 -6.51 13.76
C LEU A 85 1.60 -6.97 12.48
N ALA A 86 2.91 -6.72 12.38
CA ALA A 86 3.73 -7.24 11.30
C ALA A 86 3.86 -8.76 11.39
N THR A 87 3.72 -9.45 10.26
CA THR A 87 4.07 -10.87 10.13
C THR A 87 5.59 -11.06 10.32
N PRO A 88 6.08 -12.29 10.61
CA PRO A 88 7.52 -12.55 10.70
C PRO A 88 8.30 -12.14 9.42
N GLY A 89 7.73 -12.35 8.23
CA GLY A 89 8.32 -11.95 6.96
C GLY A 89 8.32 -10.45 6.73
N VAL A 90 7.22 -9.74 7.05
CA VAL A 90 7.17 -8.28 7.03
C VAL A 90 8.19 -7.70 8.01
N ARG A 91 8.28 -8.24 9.23
CA ARG A 91 9.26 -7.83 10.24
C ARG A 91 10.70 -8.02 9.75
N LEU A 92 11.07 -9.21 9.28
CA LEU A 92 12.43 -9.49 8.80
C LEU A 92 12.80 -8.69 7.54
N PHE A 93 11.83 -8.36 6.69
CA PHE A 93 12.06 -7.42 5.59
C PHE A 93 12.20 -5.98 6.09
N ALA A 94 11.36 -5.53 7.01
CA ALA A 94 11.37 -4.20 7.58
C ALA A 94 12.61 -3.91 8.42
N GLU A 95 13.16 -4.90 9.13
CA GLU A 95 14.38 -4.80 9.96
C GLU A 95 15.69 -5.09 9.18
N GLU A 96 15.69 -6.06 8.27
CA GLU A 96 16.94 -6.56 7.63
C GLU A 96 16.95 -6.48 6.10
N GLY A 97 15.81 -6.20 5.45
CA GLY A 97 15.67 -6.24 3.99
C GLY A 97 15.66 -7.66 3.41
N LYS A 98 15.41 -8.69 4.24
CA LYS A 98 15.38 -10.11 3.82
C LYS A 98 14.11 -10.44 3.03
N THR A 99 14.17 -10.34 1.71
CA THR A 99 13.06 -10.67 0.80
C THR A 99 12.56 -12.11 0.90
N VAL A 100 13.44 -13.09 1.15
CA VAL A 100 13.09 -14.53 1.09
C VAL A 100 11.96 -14.90 2.06
N TRP A 101 12.01 -14.39 3.30
CA TRP A 101 10.99 -14.68 4.30
C TRP A 101 9.64 -14.06 3.94
N LEU A 102 9.65 -12.77 3.61
CA LEU A 102 8.48 -12.07 3.10
C LEU A 102 7.86 -12.83 1.92
N MET A 103 8.62 -13.12 0.87
CA MET A 103 8.12 -13.81 -0.33
C MET A 103 7.62 -15.24 -0.06
N ASN A 104 8.10 -15.93 0.98
CA ASN A 104 7.58 -17.24 1.37
C ASN A 104 6.16 -17.14 1.94
N GLU A 105 5.80 -16.07 2.64
CA GLU A 105 4.45 -15.83 3.20
C GLU A 105 3.36 -15.56 2.14
N GLY A 106 3.70 -15.60 0.84
CA GLY A 106 2.74 -15.44 -0.26
C GLY A 106 2.75 -16.61 -1.23
N LYS A 107 3.52 -17.66 -0.95
CA LYS A 107 3.53 -18.87 -1.76
C LYS A 107 2.34 -19.74 -1.37
N PHE A 108 1.66 -20.30 -2.36
CA PHE A 108 0.56 -21.25 -2.18
C PHE A 108 -0.66 -20.69 -1.40
N ILE A 109 -0.78 -19.36 -1.31
CA ILE A 109 -2.00 -18.71 -0.82
C ILE A 109 -2.98 -18.55 -2.00
N PRO A 110 -4.19 -19.14 -1.96
CA PRO A 110 -5.17 -19.04 -3.05
C PRO A 110 -5.58 -17.62 -3.41
N ASP A 111 -5.40 -16.70 -2.47
CA ASP A 111 -5.76 -15.28 -2.52
C ASP A 111 -4.65 -14.38 -3.11
N VAL A 112 -3.49 -14.95 -3.45
CA VAL A 112 -2.35 -14.29 -4.11
C VAL A 112 -2.14 -14.89 -5.50
N GLU A 113 -2.28 -14.08 -6.55
CA GLU A 113 -2.02 -14.49 -7.94
C GLU A 113 -0.52 -14.58 -8.21
N SER A 114 0.21 -13.53 -7.86
CA SER A 114 1.64 -13.41 -8.17
C SER A 114 2.37 -12.56 -7.13
N GLN A 115 3.68 -12.75 -7.07
CA GLN A 115 4.58 -11.97 -6.25
C GLN A 115 5.70 -11.41 -7.12
N PHE A 116 6.12 -10.17 -6.86
CA PHE A 116 7.07 -9.45 -7.70
C PHE A 116 8.14 -8.74 -6.86
N LEU A 117 9.29 -8.50 -7.49
CA LEU A 117 10.42 -7.78 -6.92
C LEU A 117 10.88 -6.71 -7.91
N ALA A 118 11.27 -5.53 -7.43
CA ALA A 118 12.04 -4.55 -8.22
C ALA A 118 13.45 -4.37 -7.62
N PRO A 119 14.51 -4.21 -8.43
CA PRO A 119 15.89 -4.00 -7.94
C PRO A 119 16.01 -2.87 -6.91
N ARG A 120 17.00 -2.96 -6.01
CA ARG A 120 17.25 -1.91 -4.99
C ARG A 120 17.64 -0.58 -5.63
N VAL A 121 17.19 0.53 -5.05
CA VAL A 121 17.71 1.86 -5.38
C VAL A 121 18.87 2.21 -4.43
N GLY A 122 20.11 2.12 -4.91
CA GLY A 122 21.34 2.29 -4.10
C GLY A 122 21.66 3.72 -3.63
N ARG A 123 20.70 4.64 -3.69
CA ARG A 123 20.81 6.05 -3.29
C ARG A 123 19.43 6.53 -2.81
N GLY A 124 19.39 7.56 -1.97
CA GLY A 124 18.13 8.15 -1.48
C GLY A 124 17.23 8.68 -2.60
N VAL A 125 17.82 9.09 -3.73
CA VAL A 125 17.10 9.42 -4.98
C VAL A 125 17.40 8.41 -6.07
N GLY A 126 16.36 7.96 -6.75
CA GLY A 126 16.43 7.10 -7.93
C GLY A 126 15.11 6.34 -8.13
N SER A 127 15.00 5.60 -9.23
CA SER A 127 13.81 4.82 -9.55
C SER A 127 14.12 3.33 -9.73
N THR A 128 13.10 2.50 -9.52
CA THR A 128 13.10 1.08 -9.85
C THR A 128 11.69 0.67 -10.28
N ALA A 129 11.57 -0.39 -11.08
CA ALA A 129 10.28 -0.82 -11.59
C ALA A 129 10.17 -2.35 -11.66
N ALA A 130 8.94 -2.84 -11.57
CA ALA A 130 8.57 -4.23 -11.82
C ALA A 130 7.25 -4.28 -12.57
N ASN A 131 7.12 -5.21 -13.53
CA ASN A 131 5.87 -5.42 -14.24
C ASN A 131 5.02 -6.46 -13.51
N ILE A 132 3.72 -6.21 -13.43
CA ILE A 132 2.73 -7.09 -12.80
C ILE A 132 1.57 -7.33 -13.77
N THR A 133 0.98 -8.51 -13.74
CA THR A 133 -0.30 -8.79 -14.39
C THR A 133 -1.37 -8.84 -13.33
N VAL A 134 -2.47 -8.13 -13.53
CA VAL A 134 -3.67 -8.22 -12.69
C VAL A 134 -4.83 -8.81 -13.47
N ASN A 135 -5.83 -9.32 -12.76
CA ASN A 135 -7.07 -9.80 -13.36
C ASN A 135 -8.23 -9.51 -12.42
N ASN A 136 -9.46 -9.73 -12.89
CA ASN A 136 -10.68 -9.35 -12.20
C ASN A 136 -10.89 -10.09 -10.86
N LYS A 137 -10.25 -11.25 -10.65
CA LYS A 137 -10.23 -11.98 -9.38
C LYS A 137 -9.18 -11.44 -8.40
N TYR A 138 -8.07 -10.90 -8.91
CA TYR A 138 -6.96 -10.33 -8.12
C TYR A 138 -6.62 -8.90 -8.58
N PRO A 139 -7.51 -7.92 -8.30
CA PRO A 139 -7.34 -6.52 -8.74
C PRO A 139 -6.46 -5.67 -7.80
N LEU A 140 -6.03 -6.22 -6.65
CA LEU A 140 -5.32 -5.47 -5.61
C LEU A 140 -3.80 -5.65 -5.73
N VAL A 141 -3.07 -4.57 -5.48
CA VAL A 141 -1.61 -4.58 -5.34
C VAL A 141 -1.19 -4.11 -3.94
N SER A 142 -0.27 -4.86 -3.34
CA SER A 142 0.48 -4.45 -2.14
C SER A 142 1.97 -4.51 -2.42
N PHE A 143 2.75 -3.57 -1.88
CA PHE A 143 4.21 -3.66 -1.85
C PHE A 143 4.81 -2.92 -0.65
N MET A 144 6.09 -3.18 -0.38
CA MET A 144 6.87 -2.47 0.61
C MET A 144 8.34 -2.31 0.20
N VAL A 145 8.97 -1.24 0.69
CA VAL A 145 10.37 -0.86 0.47
C VAL A 145 10.94 -0.35 1.79
N ARG A 146 11.97 -1.02 2.34
CA ARG A 146 12.67 -0.59 3.56
C ARG A 146 13.57 0.61 3.29
N LEU A 147 13.53 1.61 4.18
CA LEU A 147 14.49 2.71 4.21
C LEU A 147 15.80 2.19 4.80
N VAL A 148 16.93 2.44 4.13
CA VAL A 148 18.23 1.93 4.57
C VAL A 148 19.23 3.09 4.73
N PRO A 149 19.88 3.26 5.90
CA PRO A 149 19.64 2.54 7.16
C PRO A 149 18.39 3.06 7.89
N SER A 150 17.72 2.16 8.62
CA SER A 150 16.71 2.48 9.63
C SER A 150 16.61 1.30 10.63
N PRO A 151 15.92 1.44 11.78
CA PRO A 151 15.60 0.31 12.64
C PRO A 151 14.69 -0.67 11.89
N ASP A 152 13.44 -0.28 11.65
CA ASP A 152 12.34 -1.07 11.11
C ASP A 152 11.50 -0.29 10.08
N TRP A 153 12.00 0.85 9.58
CA TRP A 153 11.20 1.76 8.76
C TRP A 153 11.08 1.27 7.32
N PHE A 154 9.85 1.23 6.82
CA PHE A 154 9.52 0.99 5.42
C PHE A 154 8.44 1.97 4.96
N THR A 155 8.30 2.07 3.64
CA THR A 155 7.16 2.71 2.98
C THR A 155 6.59 1.77 1.91
N GLY A 156 5.41 2.05 1.38
CA GLY A 156 4.78 1.25 0.33
C GLY A 156 3.28 1.42 0.30
N VAL A 157 2.62 0.54 -0.47
CA VAL A 157 1.17 0.53 -0.67
C VAL A 157 0.58 -0.75 -0.10
N SER A 158 -0.58 -0.67 0.54
CA SER A 158 -1.37 -1.82 0.98
C SER A 158 -2.74 -1.84 0.28
N SER A 159 -3.06 -2.98 -0.33
CA SER A 159 -4.38 -3.32 -0.88
C SER A 159 -4.99 -2.28 -1.85
N LEU A 160 -4.16 -1.62 -2.66
CA LEU A 160 -4.63 -0.65 -3.66
C LEU A 160 -5.32 -1.38 -4.82
N SER A 161 -6.58 -1.02 -5.09
CA SER A 161 -7.29 -1.54 -6.26
C SER A 161 -6.87 -0.81 -7.54
N LEU A 162 -6.47 -1.56 -8.56
CA LEU A 162 -6.30 -1.07 -9.93
C LEU A 162 -7.60 -1.14 -10.75
N CYS A 163 -8.70 -1.59 -10.12
CA CYS A 163 -10.03 -1.68 -10.71
C CYS A 163 -11.01 -0.77 -9.98
N GLU A 164 -11.81 -0.01 -10.73
CA GLU A 164 -12.80 0.96 -10.23
C GLU A 164 -13.95 1.04 -11.22
N ASP A 165 -15.19 1.06 -10.71
CA ASP A 165 -16.43 1.08 -11.51
C ASP A 165 -16.50 0.05 -12.65
N GLY A 166 -15.88 -1.12 -12.44
CA GLY A 166 -15.81 -2.21 -13.43
C GLY A 166 -14.84 -1.97 -14.58
N GLN A 167 -13.93 -1.01 -14.45
CA GLN A 167 -12.89 -0.68 -15.43
C GLN A 167 -11.50 -0.74 -14.79
N TRP A 168 -10.47 -0.86 -15.64
CA TRP A 168 -9.07 -0.77 -15.24
C TRP A 168 -8.65 0.70 -15.21
N LYS A 169 -7.91 1.13 -14.17
CA LYS A 169 -7.36 2.48 -14.08
C LYS A 169 -6.17 2.62 -15.03
N ASP A 170 -6.15 3.62 -15.91
CA ASP A 170 -5.01 3.82 -16.83
C ASP A 170 -3.69 4.11 -16.09
N GLU A 171 -3.75 4.91 -15.02
CA GLU A 171 -2.60 5.24 -14.16
C GLU A 171 -3.06 5.51 -12.72
N VAL A 172 -2.18 5.25 -11.74
CA VAL A 172 -2.39 5.62 -10.34
C VAL A 172 -1.10 6.17 -9.75
N HIS A 173 -1.14 7.38 -9.20
CA HIS A 173 -0.05 7.99 -8.44
C HIS A 173 -0.39 7.99 -6.95
N VAL A 174 0.60 7.66 -6.10
CA VAL A 174 0.47 7.67 -4.65
C VAL A 174 1.76 8.23 -4.06
N ASP A 175 1.64 9.27 -3.23
CA ASP A 175 2.75 9.79 -2.40
C ASP A 175 2.91 8.92 -1.14
N LEU A 176 4.17 8.63 -0.76
CA LEU A 176 4.56 7.59 0.20
C LEU A 176 5.57 8.06 1.27
#